data_AF-A0A5S9M438-F1
#
_entry.id   AF-A0A5S9M438-F1
#
_cell.length_a   1.000
_cell.length_b   1.000
_cell.length_c   1.000
_cell.angle_alpha   90.00
_cell.angle_beta   90.00
_cell.angle_gamma   90.00
#
_symmetry.space_group_name_H-M   'P 1'
#
loop_
_entity.id
_entity.type
_entity.pdbx_description
1 polymer ?
#
loop_
_entity_poly.entity_id
_entity_poly.type
_entity_poly.pdbx_seq_one_letter_code
_entity_poly.pdbx_strand_id
1 'polypeptide(L)'
;MYLDECPLLFYHFSAFTIIDENTFNLNWYYYMKEQKLVDHLYIPYADLVHQKIKQVQKVFPEFKQGFIAKKHVPDTHFYER
;
A
#
# COMPACT_ATOMS: atom_id res chain seq x y z
N MET A 1 11.83 12.05 -1.54
CA MET A 1 10.97 12.55 -2.64
C MET A 1 10.49 13.94 -2.27
N TYR A 2 10.45 14.84 -3.25
CA TYR A 2 10.02 16.23 -3.05
C TYR A 2 8.84 16.52 -3.98
N LEU A 3 7.86 17.29 -3.49
CA LEU A 3 6.79 17.88 -4.28
C LEU A 3 6.92 19.39 -4.09
N ASP A 4 7.14 20.13 -5.17
CA ASP A 4 7.33 21.59 -5.12
C ASP A 4 8.36 22.03 -4.06
N GLU A 5 9.54 21.42 -4.10
CA GLU A 5 10.66 21.66 -3.17
C GLU A 5 10.38 21.31 -1.69
N CYS A 6 9.18 20.84 -1.37
CA CYS A 6 8.82 20.37 -0.05
C CYS A 6 9.09 18.86 0.09
N PRO A 7 9.78 18.40 1.15
CA PRO A 7 9.93 16.97 1.40
C PRO A 7 8.54 16.37 1.62
N LEU A 8 8.22 15.32 0.87
CA LEU A 8 6.96 14.63 1.01
C LEU A 8 6.98 13.79 2.30
N LEU A 9 6.46 14.36 3.39
CA LEU A 9 6.53 13.77 4.74
C LEU A 9 5.54 12.59 4.93
N PHE A 10 4.34 12.71 4.36
CA PHE A 10 3.35 11.64 4.33
C PHE A 10 2.37 11.87 3.17
N TYR A 11 1.91 10.79 2.55
CA TYR A 11 0.74 10.79 1.69
C TYR A 11 -0.05 9.50 1.94
N HIS A 12 -1.35 9.58 1.76
CA HIS A 12 -2.22 8.41 1.76
C HIS A 12 -3.02 8.44 0.47
N PHE A 13 -2.85 7.40 -0.33
CA PHE A 13 -3.63 7.26 -1.56
C PHE A 13 -4.99 6.67 -1.19
N SER A 14 -6.06 7.42 -1.44
CA SER A 14 -7.44 7.02 -1.11
C SER A 14 -7.87 5.67 -1.70
N ALA A 15 -7.15 5.22 -2.73
CA ALA A 15 -7.40 3.97 -3.43
C ALA A 15 -6.47 2.81 -2.98
N PHE A 16 -5.50 3.07 -2.10
CA PHE A 16 -4.59 2.05 -1.60
C PHE A 16 -5.29 1.18 -0.56
N THR A 17 -5.25 -0.14 -0.75
CA THR A 17 -5.96 -1.09 0.09
C THR A 17 -5.05 -2.20 0.56
N ILE A 18 -5.14 -2.55 1.85
CA ILE A 18 -4.40 -3.66 2.45
C ILE A 18 -5.29 -4.91 2.36
N ILE A 19 -4.82 -5.94 1.66
CA ILE A 19 -5.55 -7.21 1.53
C ILE A 19 -5.17 -8.14 2.68
N ASP A 20 -3.87 -8.29 2.90
CA ASP A 20 -3.26 -8.99 4.02
C ASP A 20 -1.87 -8.40 4.30
N GLU A 21 -1.09 -9.01 5.19
CA GLU A 21 0.22 -8.48 5.58
C GLU A 21 1.30 -8.53 4.48
N ASN A 22 1.06 -9.24 3.38
CA ASN A 22 1.98 -9.35 2.24
C ASN A 22 1.35 -8.85 0.93
N THR A 23 0.03 -8.64 0.88
CA THR A 23 -0.71 -8.29 -0.34
C THR A 23 -1.41 -6.94 -0.24
N PHE A 24 -1.19 -6.10 -1.24
CA PHE A 24 -1.78 -4.76 -1.35
C PHE A 24 -2.45 -4.57 -2.71
N ASN A 25 -3.49 -3.74 -2.77
CA ASN A 25 -3.95 -3.14 -4.02
C ASN A 25 -3.48 -1.69 -4.03
N LEU A 26 -2.66 -1.33 -5.02
CA LEU A 26 -2.04 -0.01 -5.06
C LEU A 26 -3.03 1.08 -5.46
N ASN A 27 -4.07 0.75 -6.24
CA ASN A 27 -5.11 1.70 -6.63
C ASN A 27 -6.42 0.99 -7.03
N TRP A 28 -7.43 1.09 -6.18
CA TRP A 28 -8.77 0.50 -6.39
C TRP A 28 -9.44 0.98 -7.69
N TYR A 29 -9.21 2.22 -8.13
CA TYR A 29 -10.01 2.81 -9.23
C TYR A 29 -9.57 2.37 -10.62
N TYR A 30 -8.28 2.15 -10.85
CA TYR A 30 -7.74 1.83 -12.17
C TYR A 30 -6.35 1.19 -12.10
N TYR A 31 -5.99 0.43 -13.13
CA TYR A 31 -4.62 -0.03 -13.34
C TYR A 31 -3.72 1.17 -13.68
N MET A 32 -2.69 1.40 -12.88
CA MET A 32 -1.72 2.47 -13.13
C MET A 32 -0.79 2.10 -14.28
N LYS A 33 -0.89 2.83 -15.40
CA LYS A 33 -0.02 2.63 -16.56
C LYS A 33 1.36 3.26 -16.41
N GLU A 34 1.47 4.27 -15.54
CA GLU A 34 2.70 5.04 -15.40
C GLU A 34 3.62 4.42 -14.36
N GLN A 35 4.49 3.52 -14.84
CA GLN A 35 5.37 2.71 -13.99
C GLN A 35 6.26 3.53 -13.06
N LYS A 36 6.68 4.74 -13.48
CA LYS A 36 7.47 5.64 -12.63
C LYS A 36 6.73 6.01 -11.34
N LEU A 37 5.42 6.23 -11.40
CA LEU A 37 4.62 6.49 -10.21
C LEU A 37 4.54 5.24 -9.32
N VAL A 38 4.35 4.07 -9.92
CA VAL A 38 4.31 2.80 -9.18
C VAL A 38 5.63 2.59 -8.43
N ASP A 39 6.75 2.70 -9.13
CA ASP A 39 8.09 2.41 -8.61
C ASP A 39 8.56 3.42 -7.57
N HIS A 40 8.24 4.71 -7.74
CA HIS A 40 8.80 5.76 -6.89
C HIS A 40 7.85 6.15 -5.75
N LEU A 41 6.53 5.94 -5.89
CA LEU A 41 5.54 6.28 -4.87
C LEU A 41 4.92 5.04 -4.23
N TYR A 42 4.24 4.20 -5.03
CA TYR A 42 3.37 3.19 -4.45
C TYR A 42 4.14 2.02 -3.85
N ILE A 43 5.19 1.52 -4.51
CA ILE A 43 6.02 0.43 -3.97
C ILE A 43 6.70 0.86 -2.67
N PRO A 44 7.45 1.98 -2.58
CA PRO A 44 8.08 2.39 -1.33
C PRO A 44 7.08 2.60 -0.19
N TYR A 45 5.87 3.05 -0.52
CA TYR A 45 4.79 3.18 0.47
C TYR A 45 4.27 1.82 0.94
N ALA A 46 3.99 0.89 0.03
CA ALA A 46 3.57 -0.47 0.35
C ALA A 46 4.60 -1.18 1.24
N ASP A 47 5.89 -0.96 0.98
CA ASP A 47 7.00 -1.52 1.75
C ASP A 47 7.02 -1.01 3.19
N LEU A 48 6.84 0.31 3.34
CA LEU A 48 6.78 0.93 4.64
C LEU A 48 5.58 0.40 5.42
N VAL A 49 4.41 0.30 4.78
CA VAL A 49 3.21 -0.27 5.38
C VAL A 49 3.43 -1.73 5.79
N HIS A 50 3.99 -2.56 4.90
CA HIS A 50 4.36 -3.96 5.19
C HIS A 50 5.27 -4.05 6.42
N GLN A 51 6.35 -3.26 6.46
CA GLN A 51 7.26 -3.23 7.60
C GLN A 51 6.56 -2.83 8.90
N LYS A 52 5.65 -1.86 8.85
CA LYS A 52 4.88 -1.41 10.03
C LYS A 52 3.88 -2.47 10.49
N ILE A 53 3.18 -3.14 9.57
CA ILE A 53 2.32 -4.28 9.90
C ILE A 53 3.12 -5.37 10.60
N LYS A 54 4.28 -5.77 10.04
CA LYS A 54 5.14 -6.79 10.67
C LYS A 54 5.65 -6.35 12.05
N GLN A 55 5.95 -5.07 12.26
CA GLN A 55 6.33 -4.53 13.57
C GLN A 55 5.18 -4.65 14.58
N VAL A 56 3.94 -4.32 14.17
CA VAL A 56 2.76 -4.45 15.02
C VAL A 56 2.47 -5.92 15.33
N GLN A 57 2.53 -6.80 14.33
CA GLN A 57 2.27 -8.23 14.47
C GLN A 57 3.28 -8.95 15.38
N LYS A 58 4.51 -8.43 15.55
CA LYS A 58 5.46 -8.93 16.56
C LYS A 58 4.94 -8.78 18.00
N VAL A 59 4.11 -7.76 18.26
CA VAL A 59 3.52 -7.50 19.59
C VAL A 59 2.09 -8.04 19.66
N PHE A 60 1.35 -7.97 18.55
CA PHE A 60 -0.04 -8.40 18.42
C PHE A 60 -0.20 -9.37 17.23
N PRO A 61 0.11 -10.67 17.39
CA PRO A 61 0.14 -11.63 16.27
C PRO A 61 -1.16 -11.73 15.45
N GLU A 62 -2.31 -11.49 16.08
CA GLU A 62 -3.62 -11.53 15.44
C GLU A 62 -4.04 -10.20 14.77
N PHE A 63 -3.13 -9.21 14.70
CA PHE A 63 -3.44 -7.92 14.09
C PHE A 63 -3.79 -8.08 12.61
N LYS A 64 -5.07 -7.84 12.30
CA LYS A 64 -5.68 -7.87 10.96
C LYS A 64 -6.58 -6.64 10.71
N GLN A 65 -6.57 -5.67 11.62
CA GLN A 65 -7.48 -4.53 11.57
C GLN A 65 -7.16 -3.66 10.33
N GLY A 66 -8.19 -3.33 9.56
CA GLY A 66 -8.06 -2.57 8.31
C GLY A 66 -7.77 -3.40 7.07
N PHE A 67 -7.63 -4.73 7.19
CA PHE A 67 -7.52 -5.62 6.03
C PHE A 67 -8.89 -5.79 5.35
N ILE A 68 -8.89 -5.81 4.01
CA ILE A 68 -10.09 -5.98 3.19
C ILE A 68 -9.95 -7.25 2.37
N ALA A 69 -10.94 -8.15 2.45
CA ALA A 69 -10.94 -9.39 1.69
C ALA A 69 -10.79 -9.11 0.18
N LYS A 70 -9.85 -9.79 -0.49
CA LYS A 70 -9.52 -9.60 -1.92
C LYS A 70 -10.74 -9.56 -2.84
N LYS A 71 -11.76 -10.39 -2.57
CA LYS A 71 -13.02 -10.46 -3.34
C LYS A 71 -13.84 -9.16 -3.34
N HIS A 72 -13.61 -8.26 -2.40
CA HIS A 72 -14.29 -6.96 -2.32
C HIS A 72 -13.49 -5.85 -3.04
N VAL A 73 -12.30 -6.16 -3.54
CA VAL A 73 -11.40 -5.20 -4.18
C VAL A 73 -11.30 -5.57 -5.67
N PRO A 74 -11.52 -4.63 -6.60
CA PRO A 74 -11.31 -4.84 -8.02
C PRO A 74 -9.89 -5.31 -8.33
N ASP A 75 -9.77 -6.16 -9.34
CA ASP A 75 -8.48 -6.61 -9.86
C ASP A 75 -7.86 -5.54 -10.77
N THR A 76 -7.42 -4.46 -10.13
CA THR A 76 -6.85 -3.29 -10.80
C THR A 76 -5.34 -3.24 -10.72
N HIS A 77 -4.75 -3.50 -9.55
CA HIS A 77 -3.31 -3.33 -9.37
C HIS A 77 -2.79 -4.01 -8.09
N PHE A 78 -2.88 -5.34 -8.03
CA PHE A 78 -2.35 -6.10 -6.89
C PHE A 78 -0.82 -6.16 -6.89
N TYR A 79 -0.26 -6.12 -5.68
CA TYR A 79 1.17 -6.17 -5.41
C TYR A 79 1.44 -7.07 -4.20
N GLU A 80 2.43 -7.96 -4.31
CA GLU A 80 2.86 -8.92 -3.28
C GLU A 80 4.29 -8.61 -2.81
N ARG A 81 4.55 -8.79 -1.51
CA ARG A 81 5.82 -8.48 -0.83
C ARG A 81 6.50 -9.68 -0.21
#